data_AF-A0A357TEU8-F1
#
_entry.id   AF-A0A357TEU8-F1
#
_cell.length_a   1.000
_cell.length_b   1.000
_cell.length_c   1.000
_cell.angle_alpha   90.00
_cell.angle_beta   90.00
_cell.angle_gamma   90.00
#
_symmetry.space_group_name_H-M   'P 1'
#
loop_
_entity.id
_entity.type
_entity.pdbx_description
1 polymer ?
#
loop_
_entity_poly.entity_id
_entity_poly.type
_entity_poly.pdbx_seq_one_letter_code
_entity_poly.pdbx_strand_id
1 'polypeptide(L)' 'MNWTRKHLLGIESLSAEEIHTILDTARAFKAVGERTIKKVPLLRGRTVVNLFFESSTRTRSTF' A
#
# COMPACT_ATOMS: atom_id res chain seq x y z
N MET A 1 -7.44 -13.77 1.78
CA MET A 1 -7.21 -13.85 3.24
C MET A 1 -7.30 -12.45 3.83
N ASN A 2 -7.58 -12.26 5.11
CA ASN A 2 -7.58 -10.92 5.72
C ASN A 2 -6.17 -10.61 6.24
N TRP A 3 -5.62 -9.43 5.93
CA TRP A 3 -4.29 -9.03 6.40
C TRP A 3 -4.31 -8.72 7.90
N THR A 4 -3.45 -9.36 8.70
CA THR A 4 -3.45 -9.22 10.17
C THR A 4 -2.17 -8.60 10.74
N ARG A 5 -1.12 -8.38 9.93
CA ARG A 5 0.14 -7.83 10.42
C ARG A 5 0.04 -6.33 10.69
N LYS A 6 0.53 -5.93 11.87
CA LYS A 6 0.68 -4.51 12.25
C LYS A 6 1.86 -3.82 11.55
N HIS A 7 2.96 -4.54 11.36
CA HIS A 7 4.20 -4.01 10.78
C HIS A 7 4.63 -4.81 9.56
N LEU A 8 5.07 -4.11 8.51
CA LEU A 8 5.67 -4.69 7.30
C LEU A 8 7.09 -4.12 7.15
N LEU A 9 8.08 -4.86 7.67
CA LEU A 9 9.48 -4.44 7.70
C LEU A 9 10.35 -5.11 6.63
N GLY A 10 9.85 -6.19 6.02
CA GLY A 10 10.53 -6.98 5.01
C GLY A 10 9.62 -8.09 4.49
N ILE A 11 10.08 -8.79 3.44
CA ILE A 11 9.28 -9.80 2.74
C ILE A 11 9.60 -11.24 3.14
N GLU A 12 10.76 -11.48 3.77
CA GLU A 12 11.28 -12.82 4.05
C GLU A 12 10.34 -13.68 4.91
N SER A 13 9.68 -13.06 5.88
CA SER A 13 8.75 -13.76 6.78
C SER A 13 7.33 -13.89 6.25
N LEU A 14 7.03 -13.36 5.06
CA LEU A 14 5.68 -13.39 4.50
C LEU A 14 5.39 -14.77 3.91
N SER A 15 4.20 -15.31 4.20
CA SER A 15 3.72 -16.49 3.49
C SER A 15 3.32 -16.15 2.06
N ALA A 16 3.22 -17.15 1.20
CA ALA A 16 2.76 -16.97 -0.18
C ALA A 16 1.35 -16.34 -0.21
N GLU A 17 0.47 -16.76 0.68
CA GLU A 17 -0.91 -16.25 0.80
C GLU A 17 -0.96 -14.77 1.21
N GLU A 18 -0.07 -14.35 2.11
CA GLU A 18 0.07 -12.94 2.51
C GLU A 18 0.53 -12.09 1.32
N ILE A 19 1.50 -12.57 0.55
CA ILE A 19 1.98 -11.91 -0.68
C ILE A 19 0.85 -11.80 -1.69
N HIS A 20 0.14 -12.91 -1.97
CA HIS A 20 -1.00 -12.92 -2.88
C HIS A 20 -2.10 -11.95 -2.44
N THR A 21 -2.37 -11.84 -1.14
CA THR A 21 -3.35 -10.88 -0.61
C THR A 21 -2.99 -9.43 -0.96
N ILE A 22 -1.71 -9.05 -0.88
CA ILE A 22 -1.24 -7.72 -1.30
C ILE A 22 -1.40 -7.55 -2.81
N LEU A 23 -0.98 -8.54 -3.61
CA LEU A 23 -1.01 -8.47 -5.06
C LEU A 23 -2.43 -8.39 -5.63
N ASP A 24 -3.36 -9.15 -5.07
CA ASP A 24 -4.77 -9.14 -5.48
C ASP A 24 -5.43 -7.80 -5.14
N THR A 25 -5.12 -7.25 -3.96
CA THR A 25 -5.56 -5.91 -3.58
C THR A 25 -5.00 -4.87 -4.56
N ALA A 26 -3.70 -4.89 -4.83
CA ALA A 26 -3.07 -3.96 -5.78
C ALA A 26 -3.70 -4.04 -7.19
N ARG A 27 -4.02 -5.26 -7.66
CA ARG A 27 -4.70 -5.48 -8.95
C ARG A 27 -6.08 -4.84 -8.97
N ALA A 28 -6.87 -4.98 -7.91
CA ALA A 28 -8.18 -4.33 -7.82
C ALA A 28 -8.08 -2.79 -7.82
N PHE A 29 -7.03 -2.24 -7.20
CA PHE A 29 -6.78 -0.80 -7.19
C PHE A 29 -6.23 -0.25 -8.51
N LYS A 30 -5.66 -1.08 -9.39
CA LYS A 30 -5.22 -0.63 -10.71
C LYS A 30 -6.35 0.06 -11.49
N ALA A 31 -7.56 -0.52 -11.43
CA ALA A 31 -8.75 0.03 -12.07
C ALA A 31 -9.18 1.39 -11.49
N VAL A 32 -8.75 1.76 -10.28
CA VAL A 32 -9.00 3.10 -9.69
C VAL A 32 -8.14 4.16 -10.38
N GLY A 33 -6.91 3.82 -10.77
CA GLY A 33 -6.00 4.76 -11.45
C GLY A 33 -6.48 5.19 -12.83
N GLU A 34 -7.30 4.35 -13.47
CA GLU A 34 -7.91 4.58 -14.79
C GLU A 34 -9.21 5.41 -14.72
N ARG A 35 -9.77 5.61 -13.53
CA ARG A 35 -11.00 6.41 -13.35
C ARG A 35 -10.70 7.91 -13.48
N THR A 36 -11.67 8.65 -14.02
CA THR A 36 -11.66 10.12 -14.07
C THR A 36 -11.56 10.73 -12.67
N ILE A 37 -12.16 10.08 -11.66
CA ILE A 37 -12.04 10.45 -10.25
C ILE A 37 -11.18 9.40 -9.55
N LYS A 38 -9.91 9.75 -9.30
CA LYS A 38 -8.92 8.87 -8.68
C LYS A 38 -9.03 8.78 -7.14
N LYS A 39 -9.87 9.62 -6.52
CA LYS A 39 -10.01 9.69 -5.05
C LYS A 39 -11.02 8.66 -4.56
N VAL A 40 -10.53 7.63 -3.87
CA VAL A 40 -11.34 6.65 -3.14
C VAL A 40 -11.33 7.00 -1.65
N PRO A 41 -12.48 7.06 -0.95
CA PRO A 41 -12.55 7.51 0.44
C PRO A 41 -12.06 6.50 1.48
N LEU A 42 -11.33 5.45 1.08
CA LEU A 42 -10.98 4.30 1.94
C LEU A 42 -10.16 4.66 3.19
N LEU A 43 -9.34 5.71 3.11
CA LEU A 43 -8.53 6.21 4.22
C LEU A 43 -9.01 7.58 4.73
N ARG A 44 -10.26 7.97 4.45
CA ARG A 44 -10.79 9.26 4.91
C ARG A 44 -10.72 9.36 6.43
N GLY A 45 -10.17 10.46 6.95
CA GLY A 45 -9.96 10.67 8.38
C GLY A 45 -8.73 9.97 8.96
N ARG A 46 -7.88 9.34 8.12
CA ARG A 46 -6.57 8.83 8.52
C ARG A 46 -5.47 9.79 8.08
N THR A 47 -4.47 9.97 8.94
CA THR A 47 -3.25 10.72 8.64
C THR A 47 -2.10 9.75 8.47
N VAL A 48 -1.37 9.84 7.35
CA VAL A 48 -0.17 9.04 7.07
C VAL A 48 1.05 9.96 7.23
N VAL A 49 2.08 9.48 7.94
CA VAL A 49 3.32 10.23 8.19
C VAL A 49 4.47 9.56 7.46
N ASN A 50 5.10 10.29 6.54
CA ASN A 50 6.27 9.85 5.79
C ASN A 50 7.55 10.38 6.46
N LEU A 51 8.33 9.50 7.09
CA LEU A 51 9.60 9.84 7.75
C LEU A 51 10.79 9.25 6.97
N PHE A 52 11.65 10.10 6.43
CA PHE A 52 12.83 9.73 5.66
C PHE A 52 14.05 10.47 6.21
N PHE A 53 15.06 9.73 6.68
CA PHE A 53 16.34 10.30 7.13
C PHE A 53 17.32 10.53 5.97
N GLU A 54 17.05 9.91 4.82
CA GLU A 54 17.87 9.99 3.61
C GLU A 54 17.01 10.38 2.41
N SER A 55 17.60 11.02 1.40
CA SER A 55 16.87 11.45 0.21
C SER A 55 16.41 10.25 -0.62
N SER A 56 15.08 10.07 -0.76
CA SER A 56 14.48 9.04 -1.60
C SER A 56 13.26 9.56 -2.36
N THR A 57 13.49 10.13 -3.54
CA THR A 57 12.46 10.83 -4.31
C THR A 57 11.32 9.92 -4.75
N ARG A 58 11.63 8.74 -5.29
CA ARG A 58 10.62 7.82 -5.84
C ARG A 58 9.74 7.28 -4.73
N THR A 59 10.35 6.72 -3.68
CA THR A 59 9.63 6.11 -2.55
C THR A 59 8.75 7.13 -1.83
N ARG A 60 9.28 8.32 -1.51
CA ARG A 60 8.51 9.37 -0.83
C ARG A 60 7.33 9.87 -1.66
N SER A 61 7.46 9.95 -2.98
CA SER A 61 6.39 10.47 -3.85
C SER A 61 5.30 9.42 -4.12
N THR A 62 5.61 8.13 -3.95
CA THR A 62 4.66 7.03 -4.15
C THR A 62 3.86 6.66 -2.91
N PHE A 63 4.37 6.96 -1.71
CA PHE A 63 3.65 6.80 -0.44
C PHE A 63 2.78 8.02 -0.15
#